data_AF-A0A0U2V6D7-F1
#
_entry.id   AF-A0A0U2V6D7-F1
#
_cell.length_a   1.000
_cell.length_b   1.000
_cell.length_c   1.000
_cell.angle_alpha   90.00
_cell.angle_beta   90.00
_cell.angle_gamma   90.00
#
_symmetry.space_group_name_H-M   'P 1'
#
loop_
_entity.id
_entity.type
_entity.pdbx_description
1 polymer ?
#
loop_
_entity_poly.entity_id
_entity_poly.type
_entity_poly.pdbx_seq_one_letter_code
_entity_poly.pdbx_strand_id
1 'polypeptide(L)'
;MDSEVAALARRLEKLEHKIWGDNKARSINEPLVKSVSDLSTDVGNSLAGHDRITPILKRLDELEMYLDPVFGETSAQNDRVKQSIVLSQENQIQQNLDSLEKMKRMTDELSGDKIGDIAATTSKLEQLHKIQLEERQYSDSMNKQTLDLIEKYNTIIANLNDAFVQAESEVAAAEEKQKRPVYY
;
A
#
# COMPACT_ATOMS: atom_id res chain seq x y z
N MET A 1 21.55 -14.05 -14.24
CA MET A 1 22.54 -15.13 -14.43
C MET A 1 22.11 -16.38 -13.65
N ASP A 2 22.07 -16.36 -12.31
CA ASP A 2 21.77 -17.58 -11.51
C ASP A 2 20.36 -18.16 -11.71
N SER A 3 19.35 -17.33 -11.96
CA SER A 3 17.96 -17.77 -12.21
C SER A 3 17.81 -18.56 -13.53
N GLU A 4 18.52 -18.15 -14.59
CA GLU A 4 18.47 -18.80 -15.90
C GLU A 4 19.21 -20.13 -15.88
N VAL A 5 20.36 -20.19 -15.20
CA VAL A 5 21.11 -21.43 -14.99
C VAL A 5 20.30 -22.43 -14.16
N ALA A 6 19.59 -21.96 -13.13
CA ALA A 6 18.69 -22.82 -12.34
C ALA A 6 17.49 -23.33 -13.15
N ALA A 7 16.93 -22.51 -14.04
CA ALA A 7 15.84 -22.92 -14.94
C ALA A 7 16.32 -23.97 -15.96
N LEU A 8 17.52 -23.80 -16.53
CA LEU A 8 18.14 -24.78 -17.41
C LEU A 8 18.46 -26.09 -16.67
N ALA A 9 19.01 -26.02 -15.46
CA ALA A 9 19.32 -27.21 -14.67
C ALA A 9 18.06 -28.05 -14.37
N ARG A 10 16.95 -27.42 -13.99
CA ARG A 10 15.66 -28.11 -13.80
C ARG A 10 15.11 -28.73 -15.08
N ARG A 11 15.33 -28.07 -16.22
CA ARG A 11 14.93 -28.62 -17.53
C ARG A 11 15.79 -29.82 -17.92
N LEU A 12 17.10 -29.73 -17.68
CA LEU A 12 18.05 -30.82 -17.91
C LEU A 12 17.69 -32.03 -17.05
N GLU A 13 17.43 -31.83 -15.76
CA GLU A 13 17.01 -32.89 -14.83
C GLU A 13 15.71 -33.58 -15.28
N LYS A 14 14.73 -32.80 -15.74
CA LYS A 14 13.48 -33.36 -16.31
C LYS A 14 13.73 -34.16 -17.59
N LEU A 15 14.65 -33.72 -18.45
CA LEU A 15 15.02 -34.43 -19.67
C LEU A 15 15.81 -35.71 -19.35
N GLU A 16 16.74 -35.63 -18.40
CA GLU A 16 17.49 -36.78 -17.91
C GLU A 16 16.57 -37.85 -17.33
N HIS A 17 15.61 -37.44 -16.51
CA HIS A 17 14.63 -38.36 -15.92
C HIS A 17 13.70 -38.96 -16.99
N LYS A 18 13.29 -38.21 -18.01
CA LYS A 18 12.48 -38.75 -19.11
C LYS A 18 13.22 -39.77 -19.98
N ILE A 19 14.52 -39.58 -20.20
CA ILE A 19 15.32 -40.41 -21.12
C ILE A 19 15.89 -41.63 -20.40
N TRP A 20 16.43 -41.45 -19.20
CA TRP A 20 17.16 -42.51 -18.47
C TRP A 20 16.41 -43.02 -17.23
N GLY A 21 15.31 -42.38 -16.82
CA GLY A 21 14.59 -42.72 -15.60
C GLY A 21 15.47 -42.61 -14.35
N ASP A 22 15.14 -43.37 -13.30
CA ASP A 22 15.95 -43.41 -12.06
C ASP A 22 17.25 -44.23 -12.20
N ASN A 23 17.44 -44.93 -13.33
CA ASN A 23 18.59 -45.81 -13.55
C ASN A 23 19.63 -45.16 -14.48
N LYS A 24 20.41 -44.22 -13.93
CA LYS A 24 21.53 -43.55 -14.61
C LYS A 24 22.64 -44.50 -15.09
N ALA A 25 22.65 -45.76 -14.65
CA ALA A 25 23.65 -46.77 -15.02
C ALA A 25 23.47 -47.38 -16.43
N ARG A 26 22.30 -47.23 -17.07
CA ARG A 26 22.08 -47.67 -18.47
C ARG A 26 22.63 -46.69 -19.53
N SER A 27 23.22 -45.59 -19.09
CA SER A 27 23.27 -44.33 -19.84
C SER A 27 24.23 -44.25 -21.04
N ILE A 28 25.26 -45.09 -21.19
CA ILE A 28 26.42 -44.63 -22.00
C ILE A 28 26.54 -45.29 -23.39
N ASN A 29 25.98 -46.47 -23.63
CA ASN A 29 26.48 -47.31 -24.75
C ASN A 29 25.48 -47.68 -25.85
N GLU A 30 24.22 -47.26 -25.80
CA GLU A 30 23.25 -47.62 -26.82
C GLU A 30 22.68 -46.38 -27.54
N PRO A 31 22.85 -46.27 -28.88
CA PRO A 31 22.32 -45.13 -29.62
C PRO A 31 20.79 -45.19 -29.63
N LEU A 32 20.15 -44.38 -28.79
CA LEU A 32 18.69 -44.26 -28.66
C LEU A 32 18.00 -44.01 -30.01
N VAL A 33 18.66 -43.30 -30.92
CA VAL A 33 18.14 -43.04 -32.26
C VAL A 33 17.96 -44.34 -33.05
N LYS A 34 18.88 -45.30 -32.89
CA LYS A 34 18.77 -46.61 -33.55
C LYS A 34 17.68 -47.45 -32.91
N SER A 35 17.59 -47.51 -31.58
CA SER A 35 16.52 -48.28 -30.93
C SER A 35 15.13 -47.71 -31.23
N VAL A 36 14.99 -46.39 -31.33
CA VAL A 36 13.73 -45.74 -31.76
C VAL A 36 13.45 -46.00 -33.24
N SER A 37 14.47 -45.98 -34.11
CA SER A 37 14.25 -46.31 -35.52
C SER A 37 13.85 -47.77 -35.71
N ASP A 38 14.51 -48.68 -34.98
CA ASP A 38 14.26 -50.12 -35.02
C ASP A 38 12.85 -50.42 -34.49
N LEU A 39 12.46 -49.79 -33.37
CA LEU A 39 11.10 -49.86 -32.84
C LEU A 39 10.08 -49.27 -33.81
N SER A 40 10.38 -48.15 -34.46
CA SER A 40 9.48 -47.56 -35.45
C SER A 40 9.32 -48.45 -36.68
N THR A 41 10.37 -49.13 -37.13
CA THR A 41 10.29 -50.12 -38.20
C THR A 41 9.54 -51.37 -37.76
N ASP A 42 9.72 -51.86 -36.53
CA ASP A 42 9.00 -53.02 -35.99
C ASP A 42 7.51 -52.72 -35.81
N VAL A 43 7.17 -51.53 -35.30
CA VAL A 43 5.79 -51.05 -35.22
C VAL A 43 5.20 -50.88 -36.62
N GLY A 44 5.95 -50.32 -37.57
CA GLY A 44 5.52 -50.21 -38.98
C GLY A 44 5.27 -51.56 -39.63
N ASN A 45 6.15 -52.54 -39.41
CA ASN A 45 6.04 -53.90 -39.93
C ASN A 45 4.85 -54.65 -39.29
N SER A 46 4.64 -54.47 -37.98
CA SER A 46 3.49 -55.02 -37.25
C SER A 46 2.17 -54.40 -37.72
N LEU A 47 2.17 -53.10 -38.02
CA LEU A 47 1.00 -52.37 -38.51
C LEU A 47 0.69 -52.69 -39.98
N ALA A 48 1.69 -53.01 -40.79
CA ALA A 48 1.53 -53.40 -42.19
C ALA A 48 0.71 -54.70 -42.37
N GLY A 49 0.63 -55.56 -41.33
CA GLY A 49 -0.25 -56.73 -41.31
C GLY A 49 -1.67 -56.46 -40.80
N HIS A 50 -1.95 -55.26 -40.29
CA HIS A 50 -3.19 -54.91 -39.60
C HIS A 50 -3.82 -53.62 -40.14
N ASP A 51 -4.38 -53.70 -41.36
CA ASP A 51 -5.06 -52.60 -42.07
C ASP A 51 -6.17 -51.89 -41.27
N ARG A 52 -6.75 -52.55 -40.27
CA ARG A 52 -7.78 -51.95 -39.40
C ARG A 52 -7.23 -51.00 -38.34
N ILE A 53 -5.96 -51.15 -37.95
CA ILE A 53 -5.35 -50.39 -36.85
C ILE A 53 -4.76 -49.07 -37.40
N THR A 54 -4.21 -49.08 -38.61
CA THR A 54 -3.67 -47.89 -39.29
C THR A 54 -4.63 -46.68 -39.32
N PRO A 55 -5.91 -46.81 -39.68
CA PRO A 55 -6.85 -45.68 -39.63
C PRO A 55 -7.23 -45.26 -38.21
N ILE A 56 -7.17 -46.16 -37.22
CA ILE A 56 -7.42 -45.80 -35.81
C ILE A 56 -6.25 -44.97 -35.26
N LEU A 57 -5.02 -45.35 -35.61
CA LEU A 57 -3.81 -44.64 -35.19
C LEU A 57 -3.75 -43.22 -35.79
N LYS A 58 -4.25 -43.05 -37.03
CA LYS A 58 -4.42 -41.72 -37.65
C LYS A 58 -5.49 -40.86 -36.98
N ARG A 59 -6.45 -41.47 -36.28
CA ARG A 59 -7.51 -40.78 -35.53
C ARG A 59 -7.22 -40.70 -34.04
N LEU A 60 -6.00 -41.07 -33.61
CA LEU A 60 -5.61 -41.00 -32.22
C LEU A 60 -5.63 -39.55 -31.72
N ASP A 61 -5.16 -38.60 -32.54
CA ASP A 61 -5.20 -37.17 -32.23
C ASP A 61 -6.64 -36.66 -32.11
N GLU A 62 -7.55 -37.12 -32.99
CA GLU A 62 -8.98 -36.83 -32.89
C GLU A 62 -9.58 -37.42 -31.62
N LEU A 63 -9.19 -38.64 -31.25
CA LEU A 63 -9.67 -39.33 -30.06
C LEU A 63 -9.15 -38.66 -28.78
N GLU A 64 -7.90 -38.19 -28.77
CA GLU A 64 -7.32 -37.39 -27.69
C GLU A 64 -8.09 -36.07 -27.53
N MET A 65 -8.43 -35.42 -28.63
CA MET A 65 -9.29 -34.22 -28.61
C MET A 65 -10.68 -34.51 -28.05
N TYR A 66 -11.31 -35.65 -28.40
CA TYR A 66 -12.62 -36.02 -27.86
C TYR A 66 -12.59 -36.51 -26.41
N LEU A 67 -11.43 -36.97 -25.93
CA LEU A 67 -11.20 -37.36 -24.54
C LEU A 67 -10.82 -36.18 -23.65
N ASP A 68 -10.52 -35.00 -24.23
CA ASP A 68 -10.30 -33.78 -23.45
C ASP A 68 -11.62 -33.34 -22.80
N PRO A 69 -11.73 -33.30 -21.46
CA PRO A 69 -12.93 -32.86 -20.76
C PRO A 69 -13.35 -31.43 -21.14
N VAL A 70 -12.41 -30.59 -21.62
CA VAL A 70 -12.68 -29.21 -22.04
C VAL A 70 -13.35 -29.15 -23.42
N PHE A 71 -13.15 -30.15 -24.27
CA PHE A 71 -13.76 -30.21 -25.61
C PHE A 71 -15.29 -30.35 -25.53
N GLY A 72 -15.78 -31.14 -24.56
CA GLY A 72 -17.20 -31.28 -24.27
C GLY A 72 -17.83 -29.99 -23.74
N GLU A 73 -17.15 -29.26 -22.86
CA GLU A 73 -17.67 -28.02 -22.28
C GLU A 73 -17.77 -26.88 -23.29
N THR A 74 -16.81 -26.76 -24.20
CA THR A 74 -16.76 -25.69 -25.21
C THR A 74 -17.71 -25.93 -26.38
N SER A 75 -17.87 -27.19 -26.81
CA SER A 75 -18.76 -27.54 -27.94
C SER A 75 -20.21 -27.84 -27.52
N ALA A 76 -20.46 -28.27 -26.28
CA ALA A 76 -21.80 -28.64 -25.80
C ALA A 76 -22.53 -27.55 -24.99
N GLN A 77 -21.96 -26.33 -24.87
CA GLN A 77 -22.70 -25.20 -24.31
C GLN A 77 -23.81 -24.75 -25.26
N ASN A 78 -24.94 -25.42 -25.17
CA ASN A 78 -26.22 -25.01 -25.72
C ASN A 78 -26.56 -23.59 -25.20
N ASP A 79 -27.15 -22.74 -26.04
CA ASP A 79 -27.48 -21.35 -25.69
C ASP A 79 -28.32 -21.23 -24.41
N ARG A 80 -29.12 -22.25 -24.09
CA ARG A 80 -29.85 -22.34 -22.82
C ARG A 80 -28.95 -22.47 -21.59
N VAL A 81 -27.84 -23.18 -21.71
CA VAL A 81 -26.85 -23.31 -20.62
C VAL A 81 -26.15 -21.98 -20.40
N LYS A 82 -25.73 -21.31 -21.49
CA LYS A 82 -25.16 -19.95 -21.40
C LYS A 82 -26.12 -18.95 -20.76
N GLN A 83 -27.40 -18.98 -21.13
CA GLN A 83 -28.43 -18.16 -20.49
C GLN A 83 -28.56 -18.48 -19.00
N SER A 84 -28.59 -19.75 -18.62
CA SER A 84 -28.67 -20.14 -17.20
C SER A 84 -27.45 -19.69 -16.39
N ILE A 85 -26.25 -19.69 -16.99
CA ILE A 85 -25.02 -19.19 -16.37
C ILE A 85 -25.07 -17.68 -16.19
N VAL A 86 -25.52 -16.94 -17.22
CA VAL A 86 -25.67 -15.49 -17.13
C VAL A 86 -26.71 -15.12 -16.07
N LEU A 87 -27.85 -15.82 -16.03
CA LEU A 87 -28.89 -15.60 -15.02
C LEU A 87 -28.42 -15.97 -13.61
N SER A 88 -27.66 -17.05 -13.44
CA SER A 88 -27.12 -17.42 -12.12
C SER A 88 -26.06 -16.43 -11.62
N GLN A 89 -25.38 -15.74 -12.54
CA GLN A 89 -24.36 -14.73 -12.24
C GLN A 89 -24.88 -13.30 -12.27
N GLU A 90 -26.17 -13.06 -12.55
CA GLU A 90 -26.75 -11.72 -12.69
C GLU A 90 -26.45 -10.82 -11.48
N ASN A 91 -26.65 -11.33 -10.27
CA ASN A 91 -26.34 -10.60 -9.04
C ASN A 91 -24.86 -10.24 -8.91
N GLN A 92 -23.95 -11.14 -9.30
CA GLN A 92 -22.51 -10.88 -9.26
C GLN A 92 -22.11 -9.83 -10.30
N ILE A 93 -22.68 -9.91 -11.51
CA ILE A 93 -22.46 -8.94 -12.57
C ILE A 93 -22.92 -7.55 -12.12
N GLN A 94 -24.08 -7.46 -11.47
CA GLN A 94 -24.63 -6.21 -10.97
C GLN A 94 -23.77 -5.62 -9.83
N GLN A 95 -23.33 -6.43 -8.88
CA GLN A 95 -22.39 -6.00 -7.83
C GLN A 95 -21.06 -5.50 -8.40
N ASN A 96 -20.55 -6.17 -9.44
CA ASN A 96 -19.32 -5.76 -10.11
C ASN A 96 -19.51 -4.44 -10.85
N LEU A 97 -20.66 -4.21 -11.48
CA LEU A 97 -20.99 -2.96 -12.15
C LEU A 97 -21.08 -1.81 -11.13
N ASP A 98 -21.81 -1.99 -10.03
CA ASP A 98 -21.89 -0.99 -8.96
C ASP A 98 -20.51 -0.65 -8.39
N SER A 99 -19.67 -1.66 -8.20
CA SER A 99 -18.30 -1.48 -7.71
C SER A 99 -17.44 -0.74 -8.73
N LEU A 100 -17.59 -1.03 -10.02
CA LEU A 100 -16.88 -0.35 -11.10
C LEU A 100 -17.32 1.11 -11.23
N GLU A 101 -18.62 1.40 -11.10
CA GLU A 101 -19.12 2.78 -11.10
C GLU A 101 -18.61 3.57 -9.91
N LYS A 102 -18.60 2.98 -8.70
CA LYS A 102 -18.00 3.61 -7.51
C LYS A 102 -16.52 3.90 -7.75
N MET A 103 -15.80 2.94 -8.32
CA MET A 103 -14.37 3.11 -8.63
C MET A 103 -14.16 4.22 -9.65
N LYS A 104 -14.93 4.29 -10.74
CA LYS A 104 -14.84 5.38 -11.73
C LYS A 104 -15.06 6.75 -11.10
N ARG A 105 -16.08 6.90 -10.24
CA ARG A 105 -16.33 8.16 -9.53
C ARG A 105 -15.15 8.56 -8.63
N MET A 106 -14.55 7.59 -7.94
CA MET A 106 -13.38 7.83 -7.09
C MET A 106 -12.11 8.12 -7.92
N THR A 107 -11.96 7.50 -9.10
CA THR A 107 -10.81 7.76 -9.99
C THR A 107 -10.75 9.22 -10.41
N ASP A 108 -11.88 9.87 -10.69
CA ASP A 108 -11.92 11.30 -11.01
C ASP A 108 -11.50 12.17 -9.81
N GLU A 109 -11.79 11.74 -8.57
CA GLU A 109 -11.34 12.42 -7.35
C GLU A 109 -9.85 12.19 -7.06
N LEU A 110 -9.32 10.98 -7.34
CA LEU A 110 -7.92 10.62 -7.17
C LEU A 110 -7.00 11.21 -8.25
N SER A 111 -7.51 11.38 -9.46
CA SER A 111 -6.79 12.04 -10.56
C SER A 111 -6.87 13.56 -10.49
N GLY A 112 -7.65 14.11 -9.55
CA GLY A 112 -7.68 15.52 -9.26
C GLY A 112 -6.30 16.02 -8.82
N ASP A 113 -5.85 17.09 -9.47
CA ASP A 113 -4.62 17.88 -9.21
C ASP A 113 -4.38 18.18 -7.71
N LYS A 114 -5.43 18.07 -6.89
CA LYS A 114 -5.44 18.18 -5.43
C LYS A 114 -4.47 17.23 -4.73
N ILE A 115 -4.21 16.03 -5.26
CA ILE A 115 -3.20 15.11 -4.68
C ILE A 115 -1.78 15.53 -5.06
N GLY A 116 -1.59 16.07 -6.26
CA GLY A 116 -0.30 16.64 -6.70
C GLY A 116 0.11 17.87 -5.88
N ASP A 117 -0.86 18.70 -5.52
CA ASP A 117 -0.66 19.91 -4.72
C ASP A 117 -0.33 19.67 -3.23
N ILE A 118 -0.41 18.42 -2.74
CA ILE A 118 -0.13 18.08 -1.34
C ILE A 118 1.29 18.48 -0.95
N ALA A 119 2.30 18.17 -1.78
CA ALA A 119 3.69 18.51 -1.48
C ALA A 119 3.90 20.04 -1.39
N ALA A 120 3.23 20.81 -2.26
CA ALA A 120 3.27 22.27 -2.24
C ALA A 120 2.54 22.86 -1.03
N THR A 121 1.43 22.25 -0.61
CA THR A 121 0.70 22.67 0.60
C THR A 121 1.43 22.29 1.88
N THR A 122 2.10 21.13 1.93
CA THR A 122 2.94 20.73 3.08
C THR A 122 4.06 21.72 3.31
N SER A 123 4.79 22.14 2.26
CA SER A 123 5.87 23.12 2.41
C SER A 123 5.36 24.47 2.91
N LYS A 124 4.21 24.96 2.40
CA LYS A 124 3.57 26.18 2.92
C LYS A 124 3.12 26.03 4.37
N LEU A 125 2.64 24.86 4.76
CA LEU A 125 2.19 24.57 6.13
C LEU A 125 3.37 24.51 7.11
N GLU A 126 4.52 23.96 6.70
CA GLU A 126 5.75 24.01 7.48
C GLU A 126 6.25 25.44 7.71
N GLN A 127 6.20 26.29 6.68
CA GLN A 127 6.52 27.71 6.81
C GLN A 127 5.57 28.42 7.76
N LEU A 128 4.26 28.18 7.63
CA LEU A 128 3.25 28.73 8.53
C LEU A 128 3.48 28.28 9.98
N HIS A 129 3.81 27.00 10.19
CA HIS A 129 4.10 26.45 11.51
C HIS A 129 5.31 27.13 12.14
N LYS A 130 6.36 27.41 11.35
CA LYS A 130 7.53 28.16 11.83
C LYS A 130 7.15 29.58 12.28
N ILE A 131 6.39 30.30 11.44
CA ILE A 131 5.93 31.66 11.77
C ILE A 131 5.09 31.65 13.06
N GLN A 132 4.18 30.70 13.19
CA GLN A 132 3.33 30.59 14.38
C GLN A 132 4.12 30.27 15.66
N LEU A 133 5.22 29.52 15.55
CA LEU A 133 6.11 29.28 16.68
C LEU A 133 6.85 30.57 17.09
N GLU A 134 7.34 31.34 16.11
CA GLU A 134 8.00 32.63 16.35
C GLU A 134 7.04 33.64 16.99
N GLU A 135 5.81 33.76 16.47
CA GLU A 135 4.78 34.63 17.05
C GLU A 135 4.41 34.24 18.47
N ARG A 136 4.32 32.93 18.75
CA ARG A 136 4.04 32.44 20.11
C ARG A 136 5.16 32.79 21.08
N GLN A 137 6.41 32.58 20.69
CA GLN A 137 7.56 32.96 21.51
C GLN A 137 7.62 34.46 21.77
N TYR A 138 7.35 35.26 20.73
CA TYR A 138 7.29 36.72 20.86
C TYR A 138 6.17 37.14 21.82
N SER A 139 4.96 36.60 21.66
CA SER A 139 3.82 36.86 22.54
C SER A 139 4.12 36.49 24.00
N ASP A 140 4.71 35.32 24.24
CA ASP A 140 5.10 34.89 25.59
C ASP A 140 6.15 35.83 26.21
N SER A 141 7.11 36.32 25.42
CA SER A 141 8.12 37.27 25.89
C SER A 141 7.50 38.64 26.24
N MET A 142 6.59 39.12 25.40
CA MET A 142 5.89 40.39 25.58
C MET A 142 4.98 40.34 26.81
N ASN A 143 4.29 39.21 27.01
CA ASN A 143 3.44 38.98 28.18
C ASN A 143 4.28 38.98 29.47
N LYS A 144 5.45 38.32 29.48
CA LYS A 144 6.37 38.36 30.62
C LYS A 144 6.85 39.78 30.94
N GLN A 145 7.24 40.56 29.92
CA GLN A 145 7.64 41.95 30.12
C GLN A 145 6.50 42.82 30.66
N THR A 146 5.28 42.58 30.19
CA THR A 146 4.09 43.30 30.67
C THR A 146 3.80 42.96 32.13
N LEU A 147 3.89 41.68 32.52
CA LEU A 147 3.71 41.25 33.90
C LEU A 147 4.79 41.83 34.83
N ASP A 148 6.05 41.84 34.40
CA ASP A 148 7.16 42.45 35.15
C ASP A 148 6.95 43.96 35.34
N LEU A 149 6.44 44.65 34.32
CA LEU A 149 6.12 46.07 34.43
C LEU A 149 4.96 46.34 35.41
N ILE A 150 3.93 45.49 35.40
CA ILE A 150 2.81 45.56 36.36
C ILE A 150 3.31 45.32 37.79
N GLU A 151 4.21 44.35 37.98
CA GLU A 151 4.80 44.07 39.29
C GLU A 151 5.59 45.28 39.81
N LYS A 152 6.48 45.84 38.97
CA LYS A 152 7.22 47.06 39.31
C LYS A 152 6.32 48.23 39.64
N TYR A 153 5.25 48.44 38.85
CA TYR A 153 4.26 49.46 39.13
C TYR A 153 3.60 49.25 40.50
N ASN A 154 3.15 48.03 40.79
CA ASN A 154 2.56 47.69 42.08
C ASN A 154 3.52 47.94 43.25
N THR A 155 4.80 47.59 43.10
CA THR A 155 5.83 47.89 44.11
C THR A 155 6.02 49.39 44.31
N ILE A 156 6.07 50.18 43.22
CA ILE A 156 6.20 51.64 43.31
C ILE A 156 4.99 52.21 44.05
N ILE A 157 3.76 51.80 43.71
CA ILE A 157 2.55 52.29 44.37
C ILE A 157 2.52 51.93 45.86
N ALA A 158 2.94 50.71 46.24
CA ALA A 158 3.04 50.32 47.64
C ALA A 158 4.03 51.20 48.40
N ASN A 159 5.23 51.40 47.87
CA ASN A 159 6.24 52.27 48.48
C ASN A 159 5.79 53.72 48.59
N LEU A 160 5.07 54.22 47.59
CA LEU A 160 4.55 55.58 47.56
C LEU A 160 3.44 55.76 48.60
N ASN A 161 2.58 54.76 48.76
CA ASN A 161 1.57 54.73 49.82
C ASN A 161 2.22 54.72 51.22
N ASP A 162 3.23 53.88 51.43
CA ASP A 162 3.96 53.84 52.70
C ASP A 162 4.67 55.17 53.01
N ALA A 163 5.28 55.81 52.00
CA ALA A 163 5.90 57.12 52.13
C ALA A 163 4.87 58.21 52.48
N PHE A 164 3.66 58.16 51.90
CA PHE A 164 2.58 59.07 52.26
C PHE A 164 2.08 58.86 53.69
N VAL A 165 1.91 57.62 54.14
CA VAL A 165 1.54 57.31 55.53
C VAL A 165 2.61 57.81 56.51
N GLN A 166 3.90 57.65 56.18
CA GLN A 166 4.99 58.19 56.99
C GLN A 166 4.96 59.72 57.02
N ALA A 167 4.79 60.37 55.88
CA ALA A 167 4.68 61.83 55.80
C ALA A 167 3.46 62.36 56.59
N GLU A 168 2.31 61.70 56.50
CA GLU A 168 1.12 62.04 57.29
C GLU A 168 1.39 61.90 58.80
N SER A 169 2.08 60.83 59.22
CA SER A 169 2.47 60.64 60.62
C SER A 169 3.42 61.73 61.10
N GLU A 170 4.40 62.14 60.29
CA GLU A 170 5.34 63.21 60.63
C GLU A 170 4.65 64.57 60.72
N VAL A 171 3.74 64.87 59.79
CA VAL A 171 2.92 66.09 59.81
C VAL A 171 2.01 66.10 61.03
N ALA A 172 1.33 64.99 61.34
CA ALA A 172 0.49 64.88 62.54
C ALA A 172 1.29 65.11 63.83
N ALA A 173 2.50 64.55 63.93
CA ALA A 173 3.39 64.77 65.07
C ALA A 173 3.87 66.23 65.17
N ALA A 174 4.08 66.92 64.04
CA ALA A 174 4.41 68.33 64.02
C ALA A 174 3.22 69.21 64.44
N GLU A 175 2.00 68.91 63.96
CA GLU A 175 0.77 69.60 64.36
C GLU A 175 0.46 69.43 65.86
N GLU A 176 0.70 68.25 66.43
CA GLU A 176 0.46 67.99 67.86
C GLU A 176 1.42 68.78 68.76
N LYS A 177 2.67 68.96 68.32
CA LYS A 177 3.64 69.87 68.99
C LYS A 177 3.21 71.32 68.91
N GLN A 178 2.55 71.72 67.82
CA GLN A 178 2.07 73.09 67.61
C GLN A 178 0.75 73.38 68.35
N LYS A 179 -0.08 72.36 68.61
CA LYS A 179 -1.36 72.46 69.34
C LYS A 179 -1.23 72.46 70.87
N ARG A 180 -0.04 72.33 71.47
CA ARG A 180 0.12 72.55 72.92
C ARG A 180 0.07 74.06 73.21
N PRO A 181 -0.99 74.60 73.85
CA PRO A 181 -0.98 76.00 74.24
C PRO A 181 0.05 76.17 75.36
N VAL A 182 1.03 77.04 75.11
CA VAL A 182 1.92 77.54 76.17
C VAL A 182 1.06 78.46 77.04
N TYR A 183 0.47 77.90 78.09
CA TYR A 183 0.03 78.66 79.25
C TYR A 183 1.26 78.97 80.09
N TYR A 184 1.65 80.24 80.13
CA TYR A 184 2.03 81.00 81.34
C TYR A 184 2.19 82.47 80.96
#